data_AF-A0A497KR23-F1
#
_entry.id   AF-A0A497KR23-F1
#
_cell.length_a   1.000
_cell.length_b   1.000
_cell.length_c   1.000
_cell.angle_alpha   90.00
_cell.angle_beta   90.00
_cell.angle_gamma   90.00
#
_symmetry.space_group_name_H-M   'P 1'
#
loop_
_entity.id
_entity.type
_entity.pdbx_description
1 polymer ?
#
loop_
_entity_poly.entity_id
_entity_poly.type
_entity_poly.pdbx_seq_one_letter_code
_entity_poly.pdbx_strand_id
1 'polypeptide(L)'
;MRTKNKVFILVEIAVVLCSMLLVAIPGIAAEQNTQKVYATALEDDYVLGIYGNANEDDTIDMRDLTYVKLIFFGKKPETELADAKYDGKINPLDFVQIKLIIVGK
;
A
#
# COMPACT_ATOMS: atom_id res chain seq x y z
N MET A 1 -57.34 -13.05 -10.17
CA MET A 1 -56.67 -12.34 -11.29
C MET A 1 -56.14 -10.95 -10.87
N ARG A 2 -55.55 -10.79 -9.67
CA ARG A 2 -55.22 -9.46 -9.09
C ARG A 2 -53.75 -9.26 -8.70
N THR A 3 -52.94 -10.31 -8.63
CA THR A 3 -51.53 -10.26 -8.24
C THR A 3 -50.57 -10.20 -9.43
N LYS A 4 -50.92 -10.82 -10.56
CA LYS A 4 -50.11 -10.82 -11.79
C LYS A 4 -49.86 -9.40 -12.32
N ASN A 5 -50.88 -8.55 -12.28
CA ASN A 5 -50.81 -7.16 -12.74
C ASN A 5 -49.92 -6.31 -11.80
N LYS A 6 -49.89 -6.61 -10.50
CA LYS A 6 -49.04 -5.91 -9.53
C LYS A 6 -47.56 -6.26 -9.71
N VAL A 7 -47.26 -7.52 -10.04
CA VAL A 7 -45.89 -7.98 -10.33
C VAL A 7 -45.40 -7.40 -11.66
N PHE A 8 -46.24 -7.34 -12.70
CA PHE A 8 -45.90 -6.65 -13.95
C PHE A 8 -45.60 -5.16 -13.74
N ILE A 9 -46.40 -4.46 -12.94
CA ILE A 9 -46.17 -3.04 -12.61
C ILE A 9 -44.86 -2.84 -11.83
N LEU A 10 -44.54 -3.72 -10.89
CA LEU A 10 -43.28 -3.68 -10.12
C LEU A 10 -42.04 -3.93 -11.00
N VAL A 11 -42.13 -4.86 -11.96
CA VAL A 11 -41.05 -5.17 -12.90
C VAL A 11 -40.81 -4.00 -13.86
N GLU A 12 -41.86 -3.37 -14.40
CA GLU A 12 -41.70 -2.20 -15.25
C GLU A 12 -41.12 -1.00 -14.50
N ILE A 13 -41.59 -0.73 -13.28
CA ILE A 13 -41.01 0.33 -12.44
C ILE A 13 -39.52 0.07 -12.17
N ALA A 14 -39.13 -1.18 -11.90
CA ALA A 14 -37.73 -1.54 -11.68
C ALA A 14 -36.86 -1.40 -12.94
N VAL A 15 -37.40 -1.74 -14.12
CA VAL A 15 -36.69 -1.59 -15.41
C VAL A 15 -36.54 -0.11 -15.77
N VAL A 16 -37.57 0.71 -15.54
CA VAL A 16 -37.52 2.17 -15.76
C VAL A 16 -36.53 2.85 -14.79
N LEU A 17 -36.50 2.45 -13.51
CA LEU A 17 -35.51 2.89 -12.52
C LEU A 17 -34.08 2.47 -12.88
N CYS A 18 -33.87 1.23 -13.34
CA CYS A 18 -32.57 0.77 -13.83
C CYS A 18 -32.11 1.52 -15.09
N SER A 19 -33.05 1.88 -15.97
CA SER A 19 -32.72 2.58 -17.22
C SER A 19 -32.39 4.06 -17.00
N MET A 20 -32.98 4.71 -16.00
CA MET A 20 -32.61 6.07 -15.57
C MET A 20 -31.25 6.14 -14.84
N LEU A 21 -30.77 5.01 -14.29
CA LEU A 21 -29.46 4.91 -13.63
C LEU A 21 -28.28 4.73 -14.61
N LEU A 22 -28.54 4.40 -15.88
CA LEU A 22 -27.51 4.07 -16.87
C LEU A 22 -27.13 5.23 -17.81
N VAL A 23 -27.75 6.41 -17.67
CA VAL A 23 -27.49 7.58 -18.53
C VAL A 23 -27.08 8.79 -17.70
N ALA A 24 -25.91 8.70 -17.06
CA ALA A 24 -25.22 9.87 -16.53
C ALA A 24 -23.72 9.63 -16.31
N ILE A 25 -22.94 9.20 -17.31
CA ILE A 25 -21.53 9.64 -17.40
C ILE A 25 -21.10 9.78 -18.89
N PRO A 26 -21.27 10.96 -19.50
CA PRO A 26 -20.45 11.39 -20.61
C PRO A 26 -19.19 12.08 -20.08
N GLY A 27 -18.03 11.52 -20.41
CA GLY A 27 -16.74 12.19 -20.32
C GLY A 27 -15.91 11.75 -19.12
N ILE A 28 -14.90 10.94 -19.41
CA ILE A 28 -13.60 10.90 -18.75
C ILE A 28 -13.13 12.32 -18.33
N ALA A 29 -13.65 12.80 -17.22
CA ALA A 29 -12.97 13.70 -16.32
C ALA A 29 -12.35 12.80 -15.25
N ALA A 30 -11.29 12.08 -15.63
CA ALA A 30 -10.18 11.97 -14.71
C ALA A 30 -9.87 13.42 -14.31
N GLU A 31 -9.90 13.71 -13.01
CA GLU A 31 -9.49 14.99 -12.49
C GLU A 31 -8.23 15.43 -13.23
N GLN A 32 -8.34 16.56 -13.92
CA GLN A 32 -7.19 17.32 -14.36
C GLN A 32 -6.56 17.99 -13.14
N ASN A 33 -6.03 17.20 -12.22
CA ASN A 33 -4.65 17.39 -11.85
C ASN A 33 -3.95 16.31 -12.67
N THR A 34 -3.46 16.57 -13.87
CA THR A 34 -2.25 17.35 -14.05
C THR A 34 -2.09 17.63 -15.56
N GLN A 35 -2.59 18.76 -16.10
CA GLN A 35 -1.84 19.42 -17.18
C GLN A 35 -0.74 20.25 -16.52
N LYS A 36 0.15 19.53 -15.86
CA LYS A 36 1.48 19.99 -15.55
C LYS A 36 2.27 19.09 -16.48
N VAL A 37 2.94 19.70 -17.44
CA VAL A 37 4.02 19.03 -18.16
C VAL A 37 5.02 18.66 -17.07
N TYR A 38 4.78 17.53 -16.45
CA TYR A 38 5.79 16.81 -15.71
C TYR A 38 6.19 15.71 -16.65
N ALA A 39 7.45 15.80 -17.05
CA ALA A 39 8.20 14.63 -17.41
C ALA A 39 7.70 13.48 -16.54
N THR A 40 7.26 12.41 -17.18
CA THR A 40 7.19 11.07 -16.59
C THR A 40 8.60 10.74 -16.12
N ALA A 41 8.98 11.30 -14.98
CA ALA A 41 9.89 10.64 -14.07
C ALA A 41 9.06 9.45 -13.60
N LEU A 42 9.45 8.27 -14.07
CA LEU A 42 9.16 7.04 -13.35
C LEU A 42 9.53 7.35 -11.89
N GLU A 43 8.54 7.48 -11.01
CA GLU A 43 8.81 7.32 -9.58
C GLU A 43 9.17 5.85 -9.44
N ASP A 44 10.43 5.53 -9.72
CA ASP A 44 11.02 4.31 -9.23
C ASP A 44 10.79 4.35 -7.72
N ASP A 45 10.04 3.37 -7.22
CA ASP A 45 9.72 3.16 -5.81
C ASP A 45 11.06 2.98 -5.08
N TYR A 46 11.65 4.12 -4.70
CA TYR A 46 13.01 4.19 -4.22
C TYR A 46 13.01 3.73 -2.78
N VAL A 47 13.32 2.45 -2.58
CA VAL A 47 13.62 1.94 -1.24
C VAL A 47 15.05 2.34 -0.88
N LEU A 48 15.22 2.97 0.28
CA LEU A 48 16.53 3.24 0.87
C LEU A 48 17.23 1.91 1.15
N GLY A 49 18.08 1.48 0.22
CA GLY A 49 18.86 0.24 0.27
C GLY A 49 20.03 0.27 1.26
N ILE A 50 19.81 0.78 2.47
CA ILE A 50 20.79 0.85 3.54
C ILE A 50 20.48 -0.24 4.57
N TYR A 51 21.50 -1.05 4.89
CA TYR A 51 21.43 -2.02 5.98
C TYR A 51 21.02 -1.34 7.29
N GLY A 52 19.96 -1.86 7.91
CA GLY A 52 19.30 -1.26 9.07
C GLY A 52 17.92 -0.67 8.79
N ASN A 53 17.55 -0.41 7.53
CA ASN A 53 16.18 -0.09 7.10
C ASN A 53 15.35 -1.39 6.95
N ALA A 54 15.22 -2.13 8.05
CA ALA A 54 14.64 -3.48 8.07
C ALA A 54 13.20 -3.52 7.58
N ASN A 55 12.42 -2.46 7.78
CA ASN A 55 11.04 -2.39 7.32
C ASN A 55 10.85 -1.75 5.93
N GLU A 56 11.95 -1.39 5.28
CA GLU A 56 12.00 -0.83 3.92
C GLU A 56 11.16 0.45 3.75
N ASP A 57 11.08 1.31 4.78
CA ASP A 57 10.25 2.54 4.79
C ASP A 57 11.00 3.86 4.64
N ASP A 58 12.21 3.77 4.08
CA ASP A 58 13.13 4.87 3.79
C ASP A 58 13.67 5.64 5.00
N THR A 59 13.34 5.20 6.22
CA THR A 59 13.76 5.87 7.44
C THR A 59 14.27 4.86 8.47
N ILE A 60 15.56 4.98 8.81
CA ILE A 60 16.13 4.13 9.87
C ILE A 60 15.74 4.70 11.24
N ASP A 61 14.82 4.02 11.93
CA ASP A 61 14.33 4.39 13.26
C ASP A 61 13.92 3.19 14.14
N MET A 62 13.16 3.45 15.21
CA MET A 62 12.75 2.40 16.16
C MET A 62 11.78 1.36 15.55
N ARG A 63 11.18 1.64 14.39
CA ARG A 63 10.31 0.72 13.66
C ARG A 63 11.13 -0.42 13.05
N ASP A 64 12.37 -0.18 12.64
CA ASP A 64 13.27 -1.23 12.17
C ASP A 64 13.61 -2.23 13.26
N LEU A 65 13.89 -1.73 14.48
CA LEU A 65 14.09 -2.58 15.66
C LEU A 65 12.86 -3.46 15.93
N THR A 66 11.66 -2.90 15.76
CA THR A 66 10.41 -3.65 15.91
C THR A 66 10.25 -4.68 14.79
N TYR A 67 10.62 -4.34 13.56
CA TYR A 67 10.56 -5.25 12.42
C TYR A 67 11.48 -6.45 12.62
N VAL A 68 12.76 -6.21 12.98
CA VAL A 68 13.73 -7.26 13.32
C VAL A 68 13.24 -8.15 14.46
N LYS A 69 12.61 -7.57 15.50
CA LYS A 69 11.96 -8.36 16.57
C LYS A 69 10.84 -9.27 16.04
N LEU A 70 10.04 -8.79 15.09
CA LEU A 70 8.94 -9.56 14.51
C LEU A 70 9.46 -10.68 13.58
N ILE A 71 10.62 -10.51 12.94
CA ILE A 71 11.31 -11.59 12.21
C ILE A 71 11.61 -12.76 13.16
N PHE A 72 12.21 -12.50 14.33
CA PHE A 72 12.50 -13.57 15.32
C PHE A 72 11.25 -14.30 15.83
N PHE A 73 10.10 -13.63 15.84
CA PHE A 73 8.83 -14.25 16.20
C PHE A 73 8.10 -14.91 15.02
N GLY A 74 8.69 -14.92 13.82
CA GLY A 74 8.06 -15.42 12.61
C GLY A 74 6.78 -14.66 12.24
N LYS A 75 6.67 -13.39 12.64
CA LYS A 75 5.52 -12.52 12.36
C LYS A 75 5.73 -11.63 11.14
N LYS A 76 6.98 -11.49 10.70
CA LYS A 76 7.39 -10.76 9.49
C LYS A 76 8.42 -11.59 8.72
N PRO A 77 8.46 -11.49 7.38
CA PRO A 77 9.49 -12.13 6.58
C PRO A 77 10.85 -11.45 6.82
N GLU A 78 11.91 -12.22 6.61
CA GLU A 78 13.27 -11.68 6.56
C GLU A 78 13.43 -10.75 5.35
N THR A 79 14.16 -9.65 5.55
CA THR A 79 14.55 -8.70 4.49
C THR A 79 16.07 -8.62 4.48
N GLU A 80 16.67 -8.34 3.32
CA GLU A 80 18.12 -8.19 3.23
C GLU A 80 18.60 -7.02 4.10
N LEU A 81 17.81 -5.95 4.19
CA LEU A 81 18.14 -4.77 4.99
C LEU A 81 18.01 -4.99 6.51
N ALA A 82 17.38 -6.08 6.96
CA ALA A 82 17.34 -6.46 8.37
C ALA A 82 18.68 -7.00 8.90
N ASP A 83 19.57 -7.48 8.02
CA ASP A 83 20.96 -7.82 8.35
C ASP A 83 21.79 -6.54 8.45
N ALA A 84 21.51 -5.74 9.48
CA ALA A 84 22.10 -4.42 9.66
C ALA A 84 23.64 -4.47 9.75
N LYS A 85 24.22 -5.61 10.19
CA LYS A 85 25.66 -5.84 10.23
C LYS A 85 26.27 -6.37 8.93
N TYR A 86 25.45 -6.76 7.96
CA TYR A 86 25.87 -7.38 6.71
C TYR A 86 26.83 -8.56 6.91
N ASP A 87 26.51 -9.46 7.83
CA ASP A 87 27.28 -10.68 8.08
C ASP A 87 26.57 -11.97 7.61
N GLY A 88 25.47 -11.80 6.88
CA GLY A 88 24.62 -12.85 6.33
C GLY A 88 23.70 -13.48 7.37
N LYS A 89 23.53 -12.88 8.56
CA LYS A 89 22.75 -13.45 9.65
C LYS A 89 21.96 -12.40 10.41
N ILE A 90 20.64 -12.47 10.33
CA ILE A 90 19.76 -11.68 11.20
C ILE A 90 19.81 -12.23 12.63
N ASN A 91 20.38 -11.46 13.56
CA ASN A 91 20.62 -11.85 14.94
C ASN A 91 20.52 -10.64 15.92
N PRO A 92 20.61 -10.84 17.25
CA PRO A 92 20.48 -9.75 18.21
C PRO A 92 21.49 -8.59 18.06
N LEU A 93 22.61 -8.79 17.37
CA LEU A 93 23.58 -7.72 17.13
C LEU A 93 23.09 -6.70 16.08
N ASP A 94 22.14 -7.07 15.22
CA ASP A 94 21.55 -6.14 14.26
C ASP A 94 20.74 -5.04 14.96
N PHE A 95 20.12 -5.33 16.10
CA PHE A 95 19.49 -4.29 16.92
C PHE A 95 20.51 -3.27 17.43
N VAL A 96 21.70 -3.73 17.80
CA VAL A 96 22.76 -2.83 18.27
C VAL A 96 23.19 -1.94 17.11
N GLN A 97 23.39 -2.52 15.94
CA GLN A 97 23.81 -1.77 14.75
C GLN A 97 22.77 -0.73 14.32
N ILE A 98 21.48 -1.10 14.25
CA ILE A 98 20.39 -0.16 13.96
C ILE A 98 20.36 0.96 15.00
N LYS A 99 20.51 0.63 16.29
CA LYS A 99 20.54 1.64 17.34
C LYS A 99 21.72 2.59 17.21
N LEU A 100 22.91 2.11 16.81
CA LEU A 100 24.07 2.94 16.56
C LEU A 100 23.83 3.90 15.39
N ILE A 101 23.20 3.44 14.31
CA ILE A 101 22.81 4.29 13.17
C ILE A 101 21.84 5.39 13.62
N ILE A 102 20.80 5.04 14.38
CA ILE A 102 19.80 6.01 14.89
C ILE A 102 20.44 7.10 15.75
N VAL A 103 21.47 6.76 16.55
CA VAL A 103 22.18 7.73 17.40
C VAL A 103 23.39 8.38 16.71
N GLY A 104 23.67 8.05 15.44
CA GLY A 104 24.79 8.57 14.67
C GLY A 104 26.17 8.17 15.19
N LYS A 105 26.37 6.90 15.55
CA LYS A 105 27.62 6.34 16.06
C LYS A 105 28.25 5.28 15.16
#